data_AF-A0A6S7ERY1-F1
#
_entry.id   AF-A0A6S7ERY1-F1
#
_cell.length_a   1.000
_cell.length_b   1.000
_cell.length_c   1.000
_cell.angle_alpha   90.00
_cell.angle_beta   90.00
_cell.angle_gamma   90.00
#
_symmetry.space_group_name_H-M   'P 1'
#
loop_
_entity.id
_entity.type
_entity.pdbx_description
1 polymer ?
#
loop_
_entity_poly.entity_id
_entity_poly.type
_entity_poly.pdbx_seq_one_letter_code
_entity_poly.pdbx_strand_id
1 'polypeptide(L)'
;MNRLETLNDPQAAIGAALHGALAQTWTAMPAIIGAFDPVAMTCTAQPAIRARVKTPEGRQHSMALPLLVDCPVYFPSGGNCTLTFPVKPGDECLVVFASRCIDAWWLSGQVQDQTEMRMHDLSDGFVYVGVRSQPRVLPAVSTSATQLRSDDGSTFLELDPAAGKVKIVAPGGFDVVAPVSEFSGQVLVNGLLSYLAGLVGSGGQGNTAQITGVLNVIGQILANGKRVDDTHTHTAQGANAVTTPPN
;
A
#
# COMPACT_ATOMS: atom_id res chain seq x y z
N MET A 1 46.99 38.22 14.05
CA MET A 1 45.66 37.89 14.60
C MET A 1 45.64 38.34 16.05
N ASN A 2 44.84 39.34 16.38
CA ASN A 2 44.90 40.00 17.68
C ASN A 2 44.19 39.13 18.72
N ARG A 3 44.93 38.66 19.75
CA ARG A 3 44.44 37.67 20.73
C ARG A 3 43.28 38.19 21.59
N LEU A 4 43.08 39.52 21.64
CA LEU A 4 42.00 40.20 22.37
C LEU A 4 40.68 40.24 21.59
N GLU A 5 40.70 40.19 20.26
CA GLU A 5 39.48 40.13 19.42
C GLU A 5 38.79 38.75 19.50
N THR A 6 39.48 37.73 19.98
CA THR A 6 38.95 36.36 20.11
C THR A 6 38.47 36.03 21.53
N LEU A 7 38.85 36.80 22.54
CA LEU A 7 38.59 36.47 23.96
C LEU A 7 37.33 37.12 24.53
N ASN A 8 36.83 38.22 23.94
CA ASN A 8 35.66 38.98 24.44
C ASN A 8 34.80 39.54 23.30
N ASP A 9 34.60 38.77 22.23
CA ASP A 9 33.72 39.17 21.13
C ASP A 9 32.25 38.87 21.48
N PRO A 10 31.39 39.89 21.70
CA PRO A 10 29.97 39.68 21.94
C PRO A 10 29.27 38.99 20.76
N GLN A 11 29.78 39.12 19.53
CA GLN A 11 29.24 38.40 18.38
C GLN A 11 29.51 36.89 18.48
N ALA A 12 30.67 36.47 19.00
CA ALA A 12 30.96 35.07 19.25
C ALA A 12 30.03 34.47 20.32
N ALA A 13 29.69 35.23 21.37
CA ALA A 13 28.74 34.80 22.38
C ALA A 13 27.32 34.67 21.82
N ILE A 14 26.86 35.62 21.01
CA ILE A 14 25.57 35.56 20.31
C ILE A 14 25.53 34.39 19.33
N GLY A 15 26.59 34.19 18.55
CA GLY A 15 26.71 33.06 17.63
C GLY A 15 26.64 31.71 18.34
N ALA A 16 27.32 31.57 19.48
CA ALA A 16 27.24 30.36 20.30
C ALA A 16 25.83 30.13 20.87
N ALA A 17 25.14 31.19 21.32
CA ALA A 17 23.77 31.11 21.79
C ALA A 17 22.79 30.70 20.68
N LEU A 18 22.93 31.28 19.49
CA LEU A 18 22.11 30.93 18.31
C LEU A 18 22.35 29.48 17.86
N HIS A 19 23.60 29.03 17.83
CA HIS A 19 23.92 27.63 17.54
C HIS A 19 23.38 26.69 18.61
N GLY A 20 23.42 27.09 19.88
CA GLY A 20 22.82 26.33 20.98
C GLY A 20 21.31 26.19 20.83
N ALA A 21 20.61 27.28 20.49
CA ALA A 21 19.18 27.27 20.22
C ALA A 21 18.85 26.37 19.02
N LEU A 22 19.57 26.50 17.90
CA LEU A 22 19.38 25.66 16.72
C LEU A 22 19.63 24.18 17.00
N ALA A 23 20.61 23.85 17.85
CA ALA A 23 20.89 22.48 18.25
C ALA A 23 19.76 21.85 19.11
N GLN A 24 18.90 22.67 19.72
CA GLN A 24 17.72 22.23 20.47
C GLN A 24 16.42 22.31 19.65
N THR A 25 16.46 22.82 18.42
CA THR A 25 15.31 22.86 17.51
C THR A 25 15.24 21.57 16.71
N TRP A 26 14.43 20.61 17.15
CA TRP A 26 14.21 19.36 16.40
C TRP A 26 13.25 19.60 15.23
N THR A 27 13.64 19.14 14.03
CA THR A 27 12.88 19.36 12.79
C THR A 27 12.44 18.05 12.17
N ALA A 28 13.40 17.23 11.73
CA ALA A 28 13.14 15.87 11.30
C ALA A 28 14.38 14.99 11.46
N MET A 29 14.18 13.68 11.64
CA MET A 29 15.27 12.72 11.73
C MET A 29 14.86 11.32 11.26
N PRO A 30 15.80 10.53 10.69
CA PRO A 30 15.54 9.13 10.42
C PRO A 30 15.41 8.35 11.74
N ALA A 31 14.47 7.42 11.78
CA ALA A 31 14.23 6.54 12.91
C ALA A 31 13.86 5.12 12.46
N ILE A 32 13.94 4.19 13.39
CA ILE A 32 13.59 2.79 13.20
C ILE A 32 12.36 2.50 14.04
N ILE A 33 11.33 1.92 13.41
CA ILE A 33 10.08 1.55 14.09
C ILE A 33 10.35 0.46 15.12
N GLY A 34 9.89 0.67 16.34
CA GLY A 34 9.91 -0.31 17.42
C GLY A 34 8.66 -1.20 17.40
N ALA A 35 7.48 -0.59 17.49
CA ALA A 35 6.18 -1.27 17.46
C ALA A 35 5.10 -0.33 16.89
N PHE A 36 4.04 -0.89 16.31
CA PHE A 36 2.90 -0.16 15.75
C PHE A 36 1.61 -0.60 16.42
N ASP A 37 0.80 0.37 16.86
CA ASP A 37 -0.56 0.17 17.37
C ASP A 37 -1.58 0.54 16.27
N PRO A 38 -2.28 -0.44 15.67
CA PRO A 38 -3.25 -0.18 14.63
C PRO A 38 -4.56 0.44 15.12
N VAL A 39 -4.85 0.40 16.43
CA VAL A 39 -6.06 0.99 17.02
C VAL A 39 -5.85 2.47 17.27
N ALA A 40 -4.72 2.84 17.88
CA ALA A 40 -4.36 4.24 18.12
C ALA A 40 -3.76 4.94 16.90
N MET A 41 -3.35 4.18 15.87
CA MET A 41 -2.59 4.67 14.72
C MET A 41 -1.27 5.36 15.10
N THR A 42 -0.60 4.85 16.13
CA THR A 42 0.68 5.36 16.62
C THR A 42 1.76 4.29 16.58
N CYS A 43 3.02 4.71 16.66
CA CYS A 43 4.13 3.80 16.79
C CYS A 43 5.18 4.31 17.77
N THR A 44 6.04 3.40 18.24
CA THR A 44 7.32 3.78 18.82
C THR A 44 8.39 3.87 17.74
N ALA A 45 9.27 4.85 17.83
CA ALA A 45 10.35 5.06 16.86
C ALA A 45 11.66 5.42 17.59
N GLN A 46 12.74 4.68 17.31
CA GLN A 46 14.07 4.96 17.84
C GLN A 46 14.84 5.82 16.83
N PRO A 47 15.23 7.07 17.17
CA PRO A 47 16.10 7.86 16.32
C PRO A 47 17.37 7.11 15.94
N ALA A 48 17.69 7.11 14.65
CA ALA A 48 18.84 6.39 14.09
C ALA A 48 20.15 7.17 14.20
N ILE A 49 20.10 8.45 14.61
CA ILE A 49 21.26 9.31 14.79
C ILE A 49 21.47 9.62 16.27
N ARG A 50 22.70 9.46 16.75
CA ARG A 50 23.09 9.75 18.13
C ARG A 50 23.32 11.25 18.31
N ALA A 51 22.86 11.80 19.43
CA ALA A 51 23.16 13.18 19.82
C ALA A 51 24.56 13.27 20.43
N ARG A 52 25.22 14.42 20.24
CA ARG A 52 26.49 14.76 20.91
C ARG A 52 26.18 15.63 22.11
N VAL A 53 26.46 15.13 23.31
CA VAL A 53 26.25 15.84 24.57
C VAL A 53 27.61 16.24 25.14
N LYS A 54 27.72 17.47 25.63
CA LYS A 54 28.91 17.93 26.34
C LYS A 54 28.67 17.79 27.84
N THR A 55 29.54 17.05 28.50
CA THR A 55 29.52 16.88 29.96
C THR A 55 29.92 18.19 30.66
N PRO A 56 29.57 18.38 31.94
CA PRO A 56 30.03 19.51 32.75
C PRO A 56 31.56 19.65 32.76
N GLU A 57 32.29 18.54 32.65
CA GLU A 57 33.75 18.47 32.57
C GLU A 57 34.32 18.80 31.17
N GLY A 58 33.45 19.18 30.23
CA GLY A 58 33.81 19.62 28.89
C GLY A 58 34.06 18.51 27.86
N ARG A 59 33.90 17.23 28.25
CA ARG A 59 34.10 16.07 27.37
C ARG A 59 32.85 15.80 26.52
N GLN A 60 33.03 15.49 25.24
CA GLN A 60 31.92 15.13 24.35
C GLN A 60 31.60 13.63 24.44
N HIS A 61 30.32 13.31 24.60
CA HIS A 61 29.77 11.96 24.57
C HIS A 61 28.72 11.83 23.47
N SER A 62 28.73 10.71 22.75
CA SER A 62 27.68 10.37 21.79
C SER A 62 26.67 9.45 22.46
N MET A 63 25.40 9.83 22.50
CA MET A 63 24.33 9.09 23.18
C MET A 63 23.17 8.84 22.23
N ALA A 64 22.52 7.69 22.37
CA ALA A 64 21.24 7.46 21.70
C ALA A 64 20.22 8.45 22.25
N LEU A 65 19.39 8.99 21.36
CA LEU A 65 18.22 9.77 21.76
C LEU A 65 17.18 8.83 22.40
N PRO A 66 16.30 9.37 23.27
CA PRO A 66 15.22 8.59 23.86
C PRO A 66 14.33 7.97 22.78
N LEU A 67 13.69 6.86 23.13
CA LEU A 67 12.66 6.24 22.31
C LEU A 67 11.49 7.21 22.19
N LEU A 68 11.06 7.50 20.97
CA LEU A 68 9.86 8.27 20.72
C LEU A 68 8.66 7.33 20.86
N VAL A 69 7.65 7.76 21.59
CA VAL A 69 6.45 6.98 21.89
C VAL A 69 5.23 7.72 21.37
N ASP A 70 4.16 6.98 21.09
CA ASP A 70 2.87 7.52 20.65
C ASP A 70 2.93 8.44 19.42
N CYS A 71 3.92 8.23 18.55
CA CYS A 71 4.09 9.03 17.35
C CYS A 71 3.01 8.65 16.32
N PRO A 72 2.14 9.59 15.87
CA PRO A 72 1.13 9.29 14.87
C PRO A 72 1.75 8.90 13.53
N VAL A 73 1.27 7.82 12.93
CA VAL A 73 1.76 7.33 11.64
C VAL A 73 0.96 7.95 10.49
N TYR A 74 1.66 8.58 9.55
CA TYR A 74 1.06 9.13 8.35
C TYR A 74 0.92 8.06 7.27
N PHE A 75 -0.29 7.96 6.72
CA PHE A 75 -0.59 7.26 5.48
C PHE A 75 -1.13 8.23 4.43
N PRO A 76 -0.75 8.10 3.14
CA PRO A 76 -1.35 8.89 2.08
C PRO A 76 -2.87 8.74 2.10
N SER A 77 -3.57 9.84 2.37
CA SER A 77 -5.03 9.84 2.63
C SER A 77 -5.66 11.20 2.33
N GLY A 78 -6.97 11.20 2.13
CA GLY A 78 -7.77 12.38 1.81
C GLY A 78 -9.08 11.99 1.12
N GLY A 79 -10.10 12.85 1.22
CA GLY A 79 -11.39 12.59 0.55
C GLY A 79 -12.07 11.28 0.96
N ASN A 80 -11.86 10.82 2.21
CA ASN A 80 -12.34 9.53 2.76
C ASN A 80 -11.68 8.27 2.15
N CYS A 81 -10.49 8.41 1.57
CA CYS A 81 -9.67 7.29 1.10
C CYS A 81 -8.31 7.30 1.79
N THR A 82 -7.75 6.11 2.07
CA THR A 82 -6.45 5.94 2.73
C THR A 82 -5.69 4.77 2.11
N LEU A 83 -4.41 4.97 1.76
CA LEU A 83 -3.49 3.92 1.34
C LEU A 83 -2.69 3.44 2.56
N THR A 84 -3.12 2.33 3.17
CA THR A 84 -2.50 1.76 4.37
C THR A 84 -1.34 0.82 4.04
N PHE A 85 -0.35 0.76 4.93
CA PHE A 85 0.78 -0.19 4.83
C PHE A 85 0.92 -1.02 6.12
N PRO A 86 1.35 -2.30 6.03
CA PRO A 86 1.56 -3.15 7.20
C PRO A 86 2.88 -2.81 7.91
N VAL A 87 2.87 -1.75 8.72
CA VAL A 87 4.03 -1.28 9.49
C VAL A 87 4.47 -2.32 10.51
N LYS A 88 5.78 -2.62 10.57
CA LYS A 88 6.33 -3.61 11.50
C LYS A 88 7.63 -3.14 12.17
N PRO A 89 8.02 -3.77 13.30
CA PRO A 89 9.31 -3.54 13.94
C PRO A 89 10.47 -3.65 12.94
N GLY A 90 11.39 -2.70 13.01
CA GLY A 90 12.57 -2.61 12.16
C GLY A 90 12.34 -1.88 10.84
N ASP A 91 11.13 -1.48 10.48
CA ASP A 91 10.92 -0.60 9.33
C ASP A 91 11.60 0.76 9.56
N GLU A 92 12.11 1.36 8.49
CA GLU A 92 12.75 2.68 8.54
C GLU A 92 11.72 3.77 8.23
N CYS A 93 11.83 4.88 8.94
CA CYS A 93 10.90 6.00 8.86
C CYS A 93 11.61 7.35 9.02
N LEU A 94 10.94 8.42 8.59
CA LEU A 94 11.30 9.79 8.88
C LEU A 94 10.33 10.31 9.93
N VAL A 95 10.87 10.77 11.05
CA VAL A 95 10.07 11.48 12.06
C VAL A 95 10.18 12.97 11.78
N VAL A 96 9.04 13.65 11.68
CA VAL A 96 8.94 15.09 11.53
C VAL A 96 8.34 15.66 12.80
N PHE A 97 9.06 16.55 13.47
CA PHE A 97 8.63 17.15 14.73
C PHE A 97 7.74 18.36 14.48
N ALA A 98 6.63 18.43 15.19
CA ALA A 98 5.73 19.56 15.14
C ALA A 98 6.39 20.82 15.71
N SER A 99 5.94 21.98 15.24
CA SER A 99 6.43 23.25 15.77
C SER A 99 5.90 23.52 17.19
N ARG A 100 4.77 22.91 17.58
CA ARG A 100 4.08 23.07 18.87
C ARG A 100 3.59 21.71 19.35
N CYS A 101 3.31 21.64 20.65
CA CYS A 101 2.76 20.44 21.28
C CYS A 101 1.46 19.98 20.59
N ILE A 102 1.39 18.68 20.27
CA ILE A 102 0.26 18.10 19.52
C ILE A 102 -0.78 17.39 20.39
N ASP A 103 -0.52 17.20 21.69
CA ASP A 103 -1.29 16.32 22.57
C ASP A 103 -2.80 16.59 22.55
N ALA A 104 -3.19 17.87 22.65
CA ALA A 104 -4.60 18.26 22.67
C ALA A 104 -5.31 17.89 21.35
N TRP A 105 -4.66 18.17 20.22
CA TRP A 105 -5.16 17.82 18.90
C TRP A 105 -5.19 16.31 18.69
N TRP A 106 -4.17 15.58 19.14
CA TRP A 106 -4.13 14.13 19.00
C TRP A 106 -5.27 13.46 19.77
N LEU A 107 -5.58 13.93 20.99
CA LEU A 107 -6.66 13.38 21.81
C LEU A 107 -8.06 13.79 21.31
N SER A 108 -8.24 15.05 20.89
CA SER A 108 -9.58 15.64 20.69
C SER A 108 -9.91 16.03 19.25
N GLY A 109 -8.94 16.02 18.35
CA GLY A 109 -9.06 16.54 16.98
C GLY A 109 -9.41 18.04 16.94
N GLN A 110 -9.82 18.54 15.78
CA GLN A 110 -10.24 19.95 15.57
C GLN A 110 -9.18 20.99 15.97
N VAL A 111 -9.57 22.26 16.03
CA VAL A 111 -8.71 23.34 16.53
C VAL A 111 -8.62 23.22 18.05
N GLN A 112 -7.40 23.19 18.59
CA GLN A 112 -7.12 23.00 20.02
C GLN A 112 -6.10 24.02 20.52
N ASP A 113 -6.16 24.30 21.82
CA ASP A 113 -5.14 25.07 22.52
C ASP A 113 -3.90 24.22 22.80
N GLN A 114 -2.76 24.89 22.95
CA GLN A 114 -1.51 24.23 23.31
C GLN A 114 -1.53 23.83 24.80
N THR A 115 -1.49 22.53 25.09
CA THR A 115 -1.45 22.00 26.47
C THR A 115 -0.14 22.30 27.18
N GLU A 116 0.97 22.23 26.45
CA GLU A 116 2.30 22.55 26.96
C GLU A 116 3.07 23.44 25.99
N MET A 117 3.78 24.45 26.49
CA MET A 117 4.53 25.44 25.68
C MET A 117 5.82 24.87 25.05
N ARG A 118 5.86 23.57 24.76
CA ARG A 118 6.93 22.89 24.03
C ARG A 118 6.97 23.37 22.57
N MET A 119 8.17 23.50 22.04
CA MET A 119 8.41 23.93 20.66
C MET A 119 9.49 23.06 20.06
N HIS A 120 9.21 22.44 18.91
CA HIS A 120 10.20 21.60 18.21
C HIS A 120 10.80 20.52 19.11
N ASP A 121 9.97 19.86 19.92
CA ASP A 121 10.40 18.87 20.91
C ASP A 121 10.38 17.44 20.32
N LEU A 122 11.20 16.54 20.88
CA LEU A 122 11.27 15.15 20.43
C LEU A 122 9.96 14.38 20.64
N SER A 123 9.12 14.81 21.57
CA SER A 123 7.87 14.12 21.90
C SER A 123 6.77 14.32 20.85
N ASP A 124 6.85 15.40 20.05
CA ASP A 124 5.78 15.80 19.13
C ASP A 124 6.10 15.33 17.69
N GLY A 125 6.31 14.03 17.51
CA GLY A 125 6.76 13.44 16.25
C GLY A 125 5.66 12.81 15.40
N PHE A 126 5.58 13.19 14.12
CA PHE A 126 4.81 12.48 13.10
C PHE A 126 5.71 11.53 12.29
N VAL A 127 5.24 10.32 12.04
CA VAL A 127 6.03 9.26 11.42
C VAL A 127 5.63 9.04 9.97
N TYR A 128 6.59 9.18 9.07
CA TYR A 128 6.48 8.85 7.64
C TYR A 128 7.26 7.57 7.37
N VAL A 129 6.54 6.46 7.17
CA VAL A 129 7.14 5.15 6.89
C VAL A 129 7.61 5.03 5.44
N GLY A 130 8.68 4.27 5.22
CA GLY A 130 9.13 3.88 3.88
C GLY A 130 10.33 4.65 3.33
N VAL A 131 10.91 5.59 4.07
CA VAL A 131 12.27 6.09 3.77
C VAL A 131 13.27 4.95 4.01
N ARG A 132 14.30 4.86 3.16
CA ARG A 132 15.24 3.72 3.17
C ARG A 132 16.68 4.21 3.23
N SER A 133 17.46 3.58 4.09
CA SER A 133 18.91 3.66 4.11
C SER A 133 19.51 2.84 2.95
N GLN A 134 20.79 3.08 2.64
CA GLN A 134 21.48 2.34 1.56
C GLN A 134 21.45 0.81 1.75
N PRO A 135 21.64 0.26 2.98
CA PRO A 135 21.47 -1.17 3.22
C PRO A 135 20.07 -1.72 2.96
N ARG A 136 19.02 -0.89 2.99
CA ARG A 136 17.61 -1.28 2.81
C ARG A 136 17.00 -0.83 1.47
N VAL A 137 17.84 -0.46 0.51
CA VAL A 137 17.41 -0.03 -0.82
C VAL A 137 16.39 -1.03 -1.42
N LEU A 138 15.32 -0.49 -1.99
CA LEU A 138 14.31 -1.30 -2.66
C LEU A 138 14.91 -1.80 -3.99
N PRO A 139 15.05 -3.13 -4.22
CA PRO A 139 15.62 -3.63 -5.45
C PRO A 139 14.64 -3.53 -6.63
N ALA A 140 15.20 -3.40 -7.84
CA ALA A 140 14.46 -3.48 -9.10
C ALA A 140 13.25 -2.53 -9.18
N VAL A 141 13.41 -1.28 -8.73
CA VAL A 141 12.38 -0.24 -8.88
C VAL A 141 12.14 0.02 -10.36
N SER A 142 10.87 0.01 -10.78
CA SER A 142 10.50 0.36 -12.16
C SER A 142 10.81 1.83 -12.44
N THR A 143 11.43 2.09 -13.59
CA THR A 143 11.75 3.44 -14.06
C THR A 143 10.75 3.96 -15.10
N SER A 144 9.79 3.13 -15.52
CA SER A 144 8.81 3.45 -16.57
C SER A 144 7.36 3.28 -16.14
N ALA A 145 7.08 2.59 -15.04
CA ALA A 145 5.74 2.31 -14.56
C ALA A 145 5.60 2.58 -13.06
N THR A 146 4.40 2.93 -12.62
CA THR A 146 4.07 3.09 -11.20
C THR A 146 3.65 1.75 -10.61
N GLN A 147 4.17 1.36 -9.45
CA GLN A 147 3.89 0.09 -8.81
C GLN A 147 3.44 0.27 -7.35
N LEU A 148 2.36 -0.43 -6.95
CA LEU A 148 2.11 -0.83 -5.56
C LEU A 148 2.54 -2.29 -5.44
N ARG A 149 3.61 -2.57 -4.69
CA ARG A 149 4.30 -3.85 -4.75
C ARG A 149 4.83 -4.33 -3.39
N SER A 150 5.09 -5.63 -3.31
CA SER A 150 5.97 -6.22 -2.32
C SER A 150 7.43 -5.81 -2.55
N ASP A 151 8.23 -5.79 -1.48
CA ASP A 151 9.65 -5.42 -1.53
C ASP A 151 10.46 -6.35 -2.46
N ASP A 152 10.12 -7.65 -2.48
CA ASP A 152 10.73 -8.64 -3.38
C ASP A 152 10.30 -8.48 -4.86
N GLY A 153 9.28 -7.66 -5.13
CA GLY A 153 8.73 -7.43 -6.46
C GLY A 153 7.91 -8.59 -7.04
N SER A 154 7.57 -9.60 -6.25
CA SER A 154 6.84 -10.78 -6.73
C SER A 154 5.32 -10.55 -6.85
N THR A 155 4.77 -9.63 -6.06
CA THR A 155 3.34 -9.30 -6.04
C THR A 155 3.14 -7.81 -6.22
N PHE A 156 2.39 -7.39 -7.23
CA PHE A 156 2.20 -5.97 -7.52
C PHE A 156 0.97 -5.65 -8.37
N LEU A 157 0.51 -4.40 -8.23
CA LEU A 157 -0.30 -3.68 -9.20
C LEU A 157 0.59 -2.66 -9.90
N GLU A 158 0.61 -2.67 -11.22
CA GLU A 158 1.44 -1.81 -12.06
C GLU A 158 0.58 -1.01 -13.03
N LEU A 159 0.83 0.29 -13.10
CA LEU A 159 0.27 1.21 -14.08
C LEU A 159 1.38 1.64 -15.03
N ASP A 160 1.28 1.24 -16.30
CA ASP A 160 2.21 1.63 -17.36
C ASP A 160 1.50 2.60 -18.34
N PRO A 161 1.78 3.91 -18.26
CA PRO A 161 1.17 4.90 -19.15
C PRO A 161 1.71 4.84 -20.58
N ALA A 162 2.93 4.33 -20.81
CA ALA A 162 3.50 4.23 -22.15
C ALA A 162 2.85 3.07 -22.92
N ALA A 163 2.61 1.95 -22.26
CA ALA A 163 1.87 0.82 -22.83
C ALA A 163 0.34 1.00 -22.76
N GLY A 164 -0.16 1.90 -21.92
CA GLY A 164 -1.58 2.08 -21.64
C GLY A 164 -2.20 0.87 -20.93
N LYS A 165 -1.46 0.22 -20.04
CA LYS A 165 -1.86 -1.05 -19.40
C LYS A 165 -1.81 -0.97 -17.89
N VAL A 166 -2.77 -1.66 -17.25
CA VAL A 166 -2.69 -2.05 -15.84
C VAL A 166 -2.37 -3.53 -15.78
N LYS A 167 -1.39 -3.90 -14.97
CA LYS A 167 -0.97 -5.29 -14.76
C LYS A 167 -1.09 -5.66 -13.29
N ILE A 168 -1.69 -6.80 -13.01
CA ILE A 168 -1.77 -7.40 -11.68
C ILE A 168 -0.95 -8.68 -11.71
N VAL A 169 0.04 -8.78 -10.83
CA VAL A 169 0.81 -10.01 -10.61
C VAL A 169 0.61 -10.44 -9.17
N ALA A 170 0.03 -11.61 -8.98
CA ALA A 170 -0.29 -12.16 -7.66
C ALA A 170 -0.10 -13.69 -7.67
N PRO A 171 1.13 -14.20 -7.45
CA PRO A 171 1.44 -15.63 -7.54
C PRO A 171 0.65 -16.50 -6.54
N GLY A 172 0.20 -15.92 -5.43
CA GLY A 172 -0.64 -16.60 -4.44
C GLY A 172 -2.13 -16.70 -4.79
N GLY A 173 -2.58 -16.01 -5.85
CA GLY A 173 -3.99 -15.95 -6.25
C GLY A 173 -4.51 -14.52 -6.39
N PHE A 174 -5.69 -14.38 -7.01
CA PHE A 174 -6.39 -13.11 -7.19
C PHE A 174 -7.87 -13.32 -6.87
N ASP A 175 -8.29 -12.86 -5.69
CA ASP A 175 -9.66 -12.96 -5.22
C ASP A 175 -10.46 -11.70 -5.59
N VAL A 176 -11.64 -11.90 -6.17
CA VAL A 176 -12.59 -10.82 -6.48
C VAL A 176 -13.88 -11.07 -5.72
N VAL A 177 -14.08 -10.29 -4.64
CA VAL A 177 -15.30 -10.33 -3.82
C VAL A 177 -16.18 -9.15 -4.22
N ALA A 178 -17.10 -9.39 -5.16
CA ALA A 178 -18.05 -8.39 -5.63
C ALA A 178 -19.41 -9.04 -5.93
N PRO A 179 -20.54 -8.32 -5.74
CA PRO A 179 -21.85 -8.82 -6.16
C PRO A 179 -21.93 -9.09 -7.67
N VAL A 180 -21.29 -8.24 -8.48
CA VAL A 180 -21.20 -8.36 -9.94
C VAL A 180 -19.83 -7.82 -10.39
N SER A 181 -19.18 -8.53 -11.31
CA SER A 181 -17.95 -8.11 -11.98
C SER A 181 -18.20 -7.99 -13.48
N GLU A 182 -18.29 -6.76 -13.98
CA GLU A 182 -18.55 -6.49 -15.39
C GLU A 182 -17.25 -6.31 -16.18
N PHE A 183 -17.13 -7.03 -17.30
CA PHE A 183 -16.04 -6.88 -18.26
C PHE A 183 -16.65 -6.43 -19.59
N SER A 184 -16.41 -5.18 -19.97
CA SER A 184 -17.01 -4.56 -21.17
C SER A 184 -16.38 -5.00 -22.50
N GLY A 185 -15.26 -5.73 -22.43
CA GLY A 185 -14.54 -6.27 -23.58
C GLY A 185 -14.38 -7.79 -23.51
N GLN A 186 -13.62 -8.33 -24.44
CA GLN A 186 -13.31 -9.76 -24.47
C GLN A 186 -12.50 -10.18 -23.24
N VAL A 187 -12.92 -11.26 -22.59
CA VAL A 187 -12.18 -11.91 -21.51
C VAL A 187 -11.47 -13.15 -22.06
N LEU A 188 -10.15 -13.19 -21.90
CA LEU A 188 -9.30 -14.33 -22.29
C LEU A 188 -8.89 -15.10 -21.02
N VAL A 189 -9.31 -16.36 -20.93
CA VAL A 189 -8.92 -17.28 -19.84
C VAL A 189 -8.01 -18.36 -20.41
N ASN A 190 -6.70 -18.25 -20.16
CA ASN A 190 -5.72 -19.23 -20.64
C ASN A 190 -5.74 -20.55 -19.85
N GLY A 191 -6.20 -20.49 -18.59
CA GLY A 191 -6.37 -21.64 -17.71
C GLY A 191 -7.77 -22.24 -17.77
N LEU A 192 -8.11 -23.05 -16.76
CA LEU A 192 -9.45 -23.58 -16.59
C LEU A 192 -10.42 -22.47 -16.13
N LEU A 193 -11.56 -22.36 -16.81
CA LEU A 193 -12.71 -21.60 -16.33
C LEU A 193 -13.68 -22.52 -15.59
N SER A 194 -13.84 -22.29 -14.28
CA SER A 194 -14.83 -22.99 -13.43
C SER A 194 -15.90 -22.01 -12.97
N TYR A 195 -17.17 -22.42 -13.02
CA TYR A 195 -18.32 -21.64 -12.55
C TYR A 195 -19.29 -22.55 -11.78
N LEU A 196 -19.95 -22.00 -10.76
CA LEU A 196 -20.84 -22.76 -9.87
C LEU A 196 -22.33 -22.44 -10.08
N ALA A 197 -22.65 -21.20 -10.44
CA ALA A 197 -24.02 -20.71 -10.59
C ALA A 197 -24.56 -20.85 -12.04
N GLY A 198 -23.88 -21.64 -12.87
CA GLY A 198 -24.20 -21.81 -14.28
C GLY A 198 -23.54 -20.77 -15.20
N LEU A 199 -23.85 -20.89 -16.48
CA LEU A 199 -23.36 -20.04 -17.57
C LEU A 199 -24.55 -19.61 -18.42
N VAL A 200 -24.72 -18.30 -18.60
CA VAL A 200 -25.68 -17.74 -19.56
C VAL A 200 -24.88 -16.91 -20.55
N GLY A 201 -25.04 -17.20 -21.85
CA GLY A 201 -24.37 -16.49 -22.92
C GLY A 201 -25.36 -16.09 -24.01
N SER A 202 -25.19 -14.89 -24.54
CA SER A 202 -25.88 -14.41 -25.74
C SER A 202 -24.84 -14.02 -26.78
N GLY A 203 -24.89 -14.63 -27.96
CA GLY A 203 -23.99 -14.27 -29.06
C GLY A 203 -24.45 -13.01 -29.80
N GLY A 204 -23.49 -12.38 -30.48
CA GLY A 204 -23.76 -11.43 -31.56
C GLY A 204 -23.92 -12.15 -32.90
N GLN A 205 -23.30 -11.63 -33.97
CA GLN A 205 -23.15 -12.39 -35.21
C GLN A 205 -22.19 -13.58 -35.01
N GLY A 206 -22.63 -14.78 -35.41
CA GLY A 206 -21.82 -16.01 -35.35
C GLY A 206 -22.25 -16.97 -34.23
N ASN A 207 -21.32 -17.82 -33.80
CA ASN A 207 -21.58 -18.83 -32.77
C ASN A 207 -21.59 -18.17 -31.38
N THR A 208 -22.63 -18.43 -30.58
CA THR A 208 -22.65 -18.01 -29.16
C THR A 208 -21.61 -18.77 -28.34
N ALA A 209 -21.35 -20.03 -28.68
CA ALA A 209 -20.28 -20.84 -28.11
C ALA A 209 -19.68 -21.76 -29.18
N GLN A 210 -18.36 -21.93 -29.16
CA GLN A 210 -17.66 -22.93 -29.96
C GLN A 210 -16.70 -23.67 -29.04
N ILE A 211 -16.84 -25.00 -28.99
CA ILE A 211 -16.01 -25.88 -28.15
C ILE A 211 -15.27 -26.82 -29.08
N THR A 212 -13.94 -26.78 -29.03
CA THR A 212 -13.09 -27.71 -29.75
C THR A 212 -12.63 -28.79 -28.78
N GLY A 213 -13.03 -30.04 -29.02
CA GLY A 213 -12.74 -31.17 -28.17
C GLY A 213 -14.00 -31.90 -27.72
N VAL A 214 -13.88 -32.66 -26.64
CA VAL A 214 -15.00 -33.44 -26.08
C VAL A 214 -15.78 -32.57 -25.09
N LEU A 215 -17.09 -32.47 -25.32
CA LEU A 215 -18.04 -31.95 -24.35
C LEU A 215 -18.67 -33.12 -23.60
N ASN A 216 -18.29 -33.32 -22.33
CA ASN A 216 -18.94 -34.29 -21.46
C ASN A 216 -20.06 -33.60 -20.66
N VAL A 217 -21.31 -34.01 -20.86
CA VAL A 217 -22.48 -33.45 -20.16
C VAL A 217 -23.07 -34.50 -19.24
N ILE A 218 -23.19 -34.17 -17.96
CA ILE A 218 -23.95 -34.94 -16.98
C ILE A 218 -25.27 -34.20 -16.77
N GLY A 219 -26.37 -34.79 -17.25
CA GLY A 219 -27.68 -34.13 -17.28
C GLY A 219 -28.24 -34.12 -18.70
N GLN A 220 -28.95 -33.05 -19.05
CA GLN A 220 -29.66 -32.94 -20.33
C GLN A 220 -29.12 -31.80 -21.18
N ILE A 221 -29.09 -32.02 -22.49
CA ILE A 221 -28.91 -30.96 -23.48
C ILE A 221 -30.26 -30.69 -24.12
N LEU A 222 -30.66 -29.42 -24.17
CA LEU A 222 -31.86 -28.97 -24.86
C LEU A 222 -31.49 -28.11 -26.06
N ALA A 223 -32.10 -28.36 -27.22
CA ALA A 223 -32.07 -27.50 -28.39
C ALA A 223 -33.49 -27.05 -28.70
N ASN A 224 -33.76 -25.74 -28.63
CA ASN A 224 -35.11 -25.17 -28.80
C ASN A 224 -36.17 -25.83 -27.90
N GLY A 225 -35.78 -26.20 -26.67
CA GLY A 225 -36.65 -26.88 -25.70
C GLY A 225 -36.83 -28.39 -25.93
N LYS A 226 -36.14 -28.99 -26.92
CA LYS A 226 -36.17 -30.43 -27.21
C LYS A 226 -34.92 -31.13 -26.71
N ARG A 227 -35.05 -32.32 -26.12
CA ARG A 227 -33.90 -33.10 -25.63
C ARG A 227 -33.06 -33.63 -26.78
N VAL A 228 -31.75 -33.73 -26.55
CA VAL A 228 -30.74 -34.21 -27.51
C VAL A 228 -30.01 -35.46 -26.98
N ASP A 229 -30.48 -36.05 -25.88
CA ASP A 229 -29.93 -37.27 -25.28
C ASP A 229 -30.51 -38.56 -25.89
N ASP A 230 -30.17 -39.73 -25.34
CA ASP A 230 -30.63 -41.05 -25.82
C ASP A 230 -32.15 -41.26 -25.79
N THR A 231 -32.91 -40.35 -25.18
CA THR A 231 -34.37 -40.36 -25.19
C THR A 231 -34.99 -39.58 -26.36
N HIS A 232 -34.17 -38.90 -27.17
CA HIS A 232 -34.64 -38.23 -28.38
C HIS A 232 -35.10 -39.27 -29.42
N THR A 233 -36.28 -39.09 -29.98
CA THR A 233 -36.86 -40.04 -30.95
C THR A 233 -37.55 -39.33 -32.10
N HIS A 234 -37.65 -40.03 -33.22
CA HIS A 234 -38.41 -39.63 -34.40
C HIS A 234 -39.29 -40.77 -34.90
N THR A 235 -40.40 -40.47 -35.55
CA THR A 235 -41.24 -41.47 -36.22
C THR A 235 -40.84 -41.58 -37.69
N ALA A 236 -40.63 -42.81 -38.17
CA ALA A 236 -40.32 -43.09 -39.57
C ALA A 236 -41.57 -42.94 -40.47
N GLN A 237 -41.41 -42.35 -41.66
CA GLN A 237 -42.50 -42.12 -42.62
C GLN A 237 -42.37 -42.96 -43.92
N GLY A 238 -41.61 -44.04 -43.87
CA GLY A 238 -41.29 -44.89 -45.02
C GLY A 238 -39.84 -44.76 -45.49
N ALA A 239 -39.45 -45.58 -46.48
CA ALA A 239 -38.09 -45.60 -46.99
C ALA A 239 -37.72 -44.25 -47.64
N ASN A 240 -36.62 -43.65 -47.20
CA ASN A 240 -36.10 -42.36 -47.68
C ASN A 240 -37.02 -41.13 -47.44
N ALA A 241 -38.07 -41.28 -46.62
CA ALA A 241 -38.94 -40.17 -46.25
C ALA A 241 -38.32 -39.35 -45.09
N VAL A 242 -38.63 -38.06 -45.04
CA VAL A 242 -38.25 -37.20 -43.92
C VAL A 242 -38.93 -37.71 -42.64
N THR A 243 -38.21 -37.76 -41.53
CA THR A 243 -38.77 -38.18 -40.25
C THR A 243 -39.64 -37.08 -39.63
N THR A 244 -40.51 -37.44 -38.67
CA THR A 244 -41.25 -36.41 -37.91
C THR A 244 -40.29 -35.52 -37.12
N PRO A 245 -40.73 -34.31 -36.72
CA PRO A 245 -40.01 -33.54 -35.70
C PRO A 245 -39.72 -34.38 -34.44
N PRO A 246 -38.62 -34.09 -33.72
CA PRO A 246 -38.28 -34.80 -32.49
C PRO A 246 -39.34 -34.57 -31.40
N ASN A 247 -39.50 -35.57 -30.51
CA ASN A 247 -40.41 -35.52 -29.36
C ASN A 247 -40.17 -34.30 -28.45
#